data_AF-A0A1J4YPI7-F1
#
_entry.id   AF-A0A1J4YPI7-F1
#
_cell.length_a   1.000
_cell.length_b   1.000
_cell.length_c   1.000
_cell.angle_alpha   90.00
_cell.angle_beta   90.00
_cell.angle_gamma   90.00
#
_symmetry.space_group_name_H-M   'P 1'
#
loop_
_entity.id
_entity.type
_entity.pdbx_description
1 polymer ?
#
loop_
_entity_poly.entity_id
_entity_poly.type
_entity_poly.pdbx_seq_one_letter_code
_entity_poly.pdbx_strand_id
1 'polypeptide(L)' 'MSVLKKAWNKWKIIARKIGDFQARLLLTVLYFTAVLPYGIAVRLFSDPLRIKKTTGSNWLDKKPLKSDFESLRRQF' A
#
# COMPACT_ATOMS: atom_id res chain seq x y z
N MET A 1 44.67 16.81 10.16
CA MET A 1 43.39 16.12 10.50
C MET A 1 43.72 14.80 11.19
N SER A 2 43.29 14.61 12.44
CA SER A 2 43.68 13.44 13.25
C SER A 2 43.22 12.11 12.62
N VAL A 3 44.06 11.07 12.74
CA VAL A 3 43.79 9.71 12.22
C VAL A 3 42.46 9.17 12.77
N LEU A 4 42.14 9.52 14.02
CA LEU A 4 40.86 9.22 14.68
C LEU A 4 39.64 9.73 13.89
N LYS A 5 39.69 10.98 13.39
CA LYS A 5 38.60 11.56 12.59
C LYS A 5 38.42 10.84 11.26
N LYS A 6 39.51 10.39 10.62
CA LYS A 6 39.45 9.60 9.38
C LYS A 6 38.82 8.23 9.62
N ALA A 7 39.24 7.53 10.67
CA ALA A 7 38.68 6.23 11.04
C ALA A 7 37.18 6.34 11.38
N TRP A 8 36.80 7.35 12.17
CA TRP A 8 35.40 7.63 12.51
C TRP A 8 34.53 7.93 11.29
N ASN A 9 35.04 8.71 10.34
CA ASN A 9 34.31 9.00 9.10
C ASN A 9 34.13 7.75 8.24
N LYS A 10 35.13 6.87 8.15
CA LYS A 10 34.98 5.58 7.46
C LYS A 10 33.99 4.65 8.16
N TRP A 11 34.03 4.60 9.50
CA TRP A 11 33.10 3.82 10.30
C TRP A 11 31.64 4.22 10.06
N LYS A 12 31.33 5.52 10.03
CA LYS A 12 29.98 6.02 9.77
C LYS A 12 29.41 5.57 8.41
N ILE A 13 30.25 5.46 7.39
CA ILE A 13 29.82 4.98 6.06
C ILE A 13 29.39 3.51 6.15
N ILE A 14 30.14 2.69 6.88
CA ILE A 14 29.84 1.28 7.12
C ILE A 14 28.56 1.14 7.95
N ALA A 15 28.48 1.88 9.06
CA ALA A 15 27.31 1.89 9.93
C ALA A 15 26.03 2.29 9.20
N ARG A 16 26.11 3.25 8.28
CA ARG A 16 24.96 3.66 7.46
C ARG A 16 24.48 2.54 6.54
N LYS A 17 25.40 1.84 5.86
CA LYS A 17 25.04 0.69 5.01
C LYS A 17 24.35 -0.43 5.81
N ILE A 18 24.87 -0.71 7.00
CA ILE A 18 24.27 -1.70 7.90
C ILE A 18 22.89 -1.23 8.35
N GLY A 19 22.75 0.04 8.74
CA GLY A 19 21.47 0.64 9.12
C GLY A 19 20.43 0.56 8.00
N ASP A 20 20.82 0.89 6.76
CA ASP A 20 19.91 0.82 5.60
C ASP A 20 19.47 -0.62 5.29
N PHE A 21 20.33 -1.60 5.55
CA PHE A 21 19.97 -3.01 5.42
C PHE A 21 19.01 -3.46 6.55
N GLN A 22 19.34 -3.14 7.80
CA GLN A 22 18.52 -3.46 8.96
C GLN A 22 17.13 -2.81 8.87
N ALA A 23 17.07 -1.53 8.46
CA ALA A 23 15.81 -0.82 8.25
C ALA A 23 14.96 -1.50 7.18
N ARG A 24 15.55 -1.89 6.05
CA ARG A 24 14.84 -2.64 5.00
C ARG A 24 14.37 -4.01 5.48
N LEU A 25 15.20 -4.72 6.23
CA LEU A 25 14.86 -6.02 6.79
C LEU A 25 13.67 -5.90 7.75
N LEU A 26 13.71 -4.97 8.69
CA LEU A 26 12.62 -4.69 9.63
C LEU A 26 11.33 -4.29 8.91
N LEU A 27 11.42 -3.39 7.92
CA LEU A 27 10.27 -2.99 7.11
C LEU A 27 9.69 -4.17 6.34
N THR A 28 10.55 -5.02 5.77
CA THR A 28 10.12 -6.21 5.03
C THR A 28 9.37 -7.16 5.96
N VAL A 29 9.93 -7.44 7.14
CA VAL A 29 9.27 -8.29 8.14
C VAL A 29 7.94 -7.69 8.56
N LEU A 30 7.87 -6.39 8.87
CA LEU A 30 6.63 -5.72 9.27
C LEU A 30 5.56 -5.77 8.18
N TYR A 31 5.91 -5.49 6.93
CA TYR A 31 4.95 -5.55 5.83
C TYR A 31 4.50 -6.99 5.58
N PHE A 32 5.41 -7.95 5.67
CA PHE A 32 5.08 -9.35 5.48
C PHE A 32 4.22 -9.92 6.61
N THR A 33 4.41 -9.47 7.86
CA THR A 33 3.62 -9.98 9.00
C THR A 33 2.33 -9.21 9.24
N ALA A 34 2.25 -7.92 8.89
CA ALA A 34 1.04 -7.12 9.09
C ALA A 34 0.20 -7.01 7.82
N VAL A 35 0.82 -6.61 6.69
CA VAL A 35 0.09 -6.27 5.45
C VAL A 35 -0.29 -7.52 4.67
N LEU A 36 0.61 -8.50 4.54
CA LEU A 36 0.34 -9.73 3.81
C LEU A 36 -0.88 -10.50 4.36
N PRO A 37 -0.98 -10.84 5.66
CA PRO A 37 -2.14 -11.59 6.14
C PRO A 37 -3.44 -10.78 6.00
N TYR A 38 -3.38 -9.45 6.16
CA TYR A 38 -4.53 -8.59 5.87
C TYR A 38 -4.95 -8.67 4.40
N GLY A 39 -4.00 -8.57 3.47
CA GLY A 39 -4.28 -8.70 2.04
C GLY A 39 -4.82 -10.07 1.65
N ILE A 40 -4.30 -11.15 2.25
CA ILE A 40 -4.83 -12.51 2.09
C ILE A 40 -6.26 -12.59 2.62
N ALA A 41 -6.52 -12.08 3.83
CA ALA A 41 -7.85 -12.08 4.43
C ALA A 41 -8.86 -11.34 3.53
N VAL A 42 -8.55 -10.12 3.09
CA VAL A 42 -9.40 -9.34 2.18
C VAL A 42 -9.63 -10.10 0.87
N ARG A 43 -8.59 -10.71 0.29
CA ARG A 43 -8.69 -11.47 -0.96
C ARG A 43 -9.61 -12.69 -0.82
N LEU A 44 -9.52 -13.41 0.30
CA LEU A 44 -10.32 -14.60 0.55
C LEU A 44 -11.76 -14.24 0.92
N PHE A 45 -11.95 -13.35 1.87
CA PHE A 45 -13.25 -13.07 2.50
C PHE A 45 -14.01 -11.89 1.87
N SER A 46 -13.39 -11.10 1.01
CA SER A 46 -14.04 -9.95 0.38
C SER A 46 -13.78 -9.91 -1.13
N ASP A 47 -14.58 -9.10 -1.82
CA ASP A 47 -14.33 -8.72 -3.21
C ASP A 47 -14.83 -7.28 -3.44
N PRO A 48 -14.19 -6.29 -2.80
CA PRO A 48 -14.64 -4.89 -2.87
C PRO A 48 -14.61 -4.34 -4.31
N LEU A 49 -13.75 -4.91 -5.16
CA LEU A 49 -13.62 -4.52 -6.56
C LEU A 49 -14.47 -5.38 -7.51
N ARG A 50 -15.23 -6.37 -6.98
CA ARG A 50 -16.07 -7.29 -7.78
C ARG A 50 -15.32 -7.93 -8.95
N ILE A 51 -14.06 -8.29 -8.73
CA ILE A 51 -13.17 -8.86 -9.76
C ILE A 51 -13.44 -10.36 -9.95
N LYS A 52 -13.95 -11.04 -8.91
CA LYS A 52 -14.26 -12.47 -8.99
C LYS A 52 -15.40 -12.67 -10.01
N LYS A 53 -15.23 -13.64 -10.91
CA LYS A 53 -16.26 -13.97 -11.91
C LYS A 53 -17.56 -14.35 -11.19
N THR A 54 -18.57 -13.50 -11.33
CA THR A 54 -19.92 -13.84 -10.93
C THR A 54 -20.62 -14.58 -12.05
N THR A 55 -21.54 -15.49 -11.72
CA THR A 55 -22.42 -16.14 -12.70
C THR A 55 -23.43 -15.09 -13.21
N GLY A 56 -23.02 -14.21 -14.12
CA GLY A 56 -23.82 -13.08 -14.57
C GLY A 56 -22.98 -11.96 -15.22
N SER A 57 -23.61 -10.79 -15.42
CA SER A 57 -22.94 -9.61 -15.94
C SER A 57 -22.20 -8.83 -14.83
N ASN A 58 -21.02 -8.30 -15.14
CA ASN A 58 -20.28 -7.40 -14.25
C ASN A 58 -20.76 -5.94 -14.32
N TRP A 59 -21.79 -5.65 -15.14
CA TRP A 59 -22.41 -4.33 -15.14
C TRP A 59 -23.01 -4.03 -13.76
N LEU A 60 -22.64 -2.88 -13.20
CA LEU A 60 -23.24 -2.37 -11.98
C LEU A 60 -24.56 -1.68 -12.33
N ASP A 61 -25.63 -2.05 -11.62
CA ASP A 61 -26.89 -1.31 -11.72
C ASP A 61 -26.64 0.14 -11.29
N LYS A 62 -26.75 1.05 -12.26
CA LYS A 62 -26.71 2.47 -12.00
C LYS A 62 -27.96 2.80 -11.20
N LYS A 63 -27.79 3.22 -9.94
CA LYS A 63 -28.91 3.74 -9.15
C LYS A 63 -29.59 4.88 -9.94
N PRO A 64 -30.92 4.86 -10.08
CA PRO A 64 -31.61 5.94 -10.76
C PRO A 64 -31.32 7.24 -10.02
N LEU A 65 -30.78 8.23 -10.73
CA LEU A 65 -30.77 9.59 -10.19
C LEU A 65 -32.22 10.02 -10.02
N LYS A 66 -32.52 10.71 -8.92
CA LYS A 66 -33.79 11.44 -8.81
C LYS A 66 -33.90 12.35 -10.02
N SER A 67 -35.05 12.36 -10.67
CA SER A 67 -35.32 13.24 -11.80
C SER A 67 -35.70 14.64 -11.30
N ASP A 68 -34.78 15.27 -10.56
CA ASP A 68 -34.94 16.64 -10.08
C ASP A 68 -34.00 17.58 -10.84
N PHE A 69 -34.47 18.79 -11.12
CA PHE A 69 -33.69 19.83 -11.79
C PHE A 69 -32.38 20.13 -11.06
N GLU A 70 -32.38 20.06 -9.72
CA GLU A 70 -31.16 20.29 -8.93
C GLU A 70 -30.10 19.19 -9.18
N SER A 71 -30.53 17.93 -9.30
CA SER A 71 -29.61 16.82 -9.57
C SER A 71 -29.04 16.81 -10.99
N LEU A 72 -29.77 17.37 -11.97
CA LEU A 72 -29.30 17.52 -13.36
C LEU A 72 -28.19 18.56 -13.49
N ARG A 73 -28.24 19.63 -12.67
CA ARG A 73 -27.18 20.66 -12.63
C ARG A 73 -25.82 20.15 -12.13
N ARG A 74 -25.76 19.00 -11.46
CA ARG A 74 -24.50 18.42 -10.92
C ARG A 74 -23.76 17.52 -11.92
N GLN A 75 -24.31 17.29 -13.12
CA GLN A 75 -23.71 16.41 -14.14
C GLN A 75 -22.79 17.14 -15.13
N PHE A 76 -22.84 18.47 -15.21
CA PHE A 76 -22.04 19.34 -16.07
C PHE A 76 -21.34 20.41 -15.24
#